data_AF-A0A1L3NKV4-F1
#
_entry.id   AF-A0A1L3NKV4-F1
#
_cell.length_a   1.000
_cell.length_b   1.000
_cell.length_c   1.000
_cell.angle_alpha   90.00
_cell.angle_beta   90.00
_cell.angle_gamma   90.00
#
_symmetry.space_group_name_H-M   'P 1'
#
loop_
_entity.id
_entity.type
_entity.pdbx_description
1 polymer ?
#
loop_
_entity_poly.entity_id
_entity_poly.type
_entity_poly.pdbx_seq_one_letter_code
_entity_poly.pdbx_strand_id
1 'polypeptide(L)'
;MNKGKSKFIILGIIVILVGILSYTYYQKKHSFVNTPLEPIYKIVKIQNFKEGTYEEYKELFANPNKVITKEQFEAYRNSNKSKDMFKYDGDSIKGIMKHMKSEEKGKDLYKVYYLKNVNDDNEKKDANYWMVVKENNKWVIKN
;
A
#
# COMPACT_ATOMS: atom_id res chain seq x y z
N MET A 1 6.17 -29.92 43.29
CA MET A 1 6.14 -29.31 41.94
C MET A 1 6.96 -28.03 41.97
N ASN A 2 8.08 -27.99 41.25
CA ASN A 2 9.14 -26.99 41.45
C ASN A 2 8.79 -25.65 40.77
N LYS A 3 8.24 -24.70 41.56
CA LYS A 3 7.66 -23.42 41.07
C LYS A 3 8.63 -22.56 40.25
N GLY A 4 9.94 -22.72 40.44
CA GLY A 4 10.97 -21.99 39.66
C GLY A 4 11.07 -22.46 38.20
N LYS A 5 11.07 -23.78 37.94
CA LYS A 5 11.21 -24.33 36.59
C LYS A 5 10.00 -24.01 35.69
N SER A 6 8.81 -23.94 36.27
CA SER A 6 7.56 -23.57 35.55
C SER A 6 7.58 -22.12 35.04
N LYS A 7 8.14 -21.17 35.80
CA LYS A 7 8.22 -19.75 35.38
C LYS A 7 9.12 -19.54 34.18
N PHE A 8 10.25 -20.26 34.08
CA PHE A 8 11.16 -20.16 32.93
C PHE A 8 10.58 -20.76 31.64
N ILE A 9 9.81 -21.84 31.75
CA ILE A 9 9.10 -22.44 30.60
C ILE A 9 8.02 -21.48 30.10
N ILE A 10 7.25 -20.87 31.01
CA ILE A 10 6.21 -19.87 30.65
C ILE A 10 6.84 -18.63 30.01
N LEU A 11 7.96 -18.12 30.55
CA LEU A 11 8.67 -16.98 29.93
C LEU A 11 9.16 -17.31 28.52
N GLY A 12 9.73 -18.50 28.30
CA GLY A 12 10.19 -18.95 26.99
C GLY A 12 9.08 -19.00 25.95
N ILE A 13 7.89 -19.50 26.34
CA ILE A 13 6.71 -19.55 25.46
C ILE A 13 6.23 -18.14 25.09
N ILE A 14 6.23 -17.20 26.05
CA ILE A 14 5.83 -15.82 25.80
C ILE A 14 6.78 -15.15 24.80
N VAL A 15 8.10 -15.34 24.93
CA VAL A 15 9.09 -14.77 24.01
C VAL A 15 8.91 -15.33 22.59
N ILE A 16 8.65 -16.63 22.45
CA ILE A 16 8.39 -17.26 21.15
C ILE A 16 7.11 -16.71 20.53
N LEU A 17 6.02 -16.55 21.30
CA LEU A 17 4.77 -15.97 20.81
C LEU A 17 4.94 -14.51 20.38
N VAL A 18 5.69 -13.70 21.14
CA VAL A 18 6.02 -12.31 20.77
C VAL A 18 6.87 -12.26 19.50
N GLY A 19 7.82 -13.19 19.34
CA GLY A 19 8.62 -13.32 18.13
C GLY A 19 7.79 -13.66 16.89
N ILE A 20 6.87 -14.63 17.01
CA ILE A 20 5.96 -15.04 15.92
C ILE A 20 4.98 -13.92 15.58
N LEU A 21 4.42 -13.23 16.57
CA LEU A 21 3.52 -12.09 16.37
C LEU A 21 4.26 -10.91 15.71
N SER A 22 5.47 -10.60 16.15
CA SER A 22 6.33 -9.57 15.54
C SER A 22 6.67 -9.91 14.09
N TYR A 23 7.00 -11.18 13.80
CA TYR A 23 7.34 -11.66 12.46
C TYR A 23 6.13 -11.66 11.51
N THR A 24 4.96 -12.12 11.98
CA THR A 24 3.72 -12.06 11.18
C THR A 24 3.23 -10.64 10.98
N TYR A 25 3.40 -9.76 11.96
CA TYR A 25 3.12 -8.32 11.82
C TYR A 25 4.06 -7.66 10.80
N TYR A 26 5.34 -8.02 10.83
CA TYR A 26 6.35 -7.57 9.86
C TYR A 26 6.00 -8.04 8.43
N GLN A 27 5.75 -9.34 8.23
CA GLN A 27 5.32 -9.91 6.93
C GLN A 27 4.06 -9.23 6.38
N LYS A 28 3.07 -8.94 7.23
CA LYS A 28 1.83 -8.23 6.82
C LYS A 28 2.04 -6.81 6.33
N LYS A 29 3.06 -6.11 6.86
CA LYS A 29 3.41 -4.74 6.45
C LYS A 29 4.22 -4.73 5.15
N HIS A 30 4.86 -5.84 4.80
CA HIS A 30 5.76 -5.99 3.66
C HIS A 30 5.14 -6.55 2.38
N SER A 31 3.83 -6.86 2.35
CA SER A 31 3.21 -7.53 1.18
C SER A 31 3.28 -6.73 -0.14
N PHE A 32 3.56 -5.43 -0.07
CA PHE A 32 3.65 -4.56 -1.25
C PHE A 32 5.06 -4.04 -1.54
N VAL A 33 6.03 -4.23 -0.63
CA VAL A 33 7.38 -3.67 -0.77
C VAL A 33 8.09 -4.32 -1.96
N ASN A 34 8.78 -3.52 -2.77
CA ASN A 34 9.46 -3.93 -4.00
C ASN A 34 8.52 -4.48 -5.10
N THR A 35 7.22 -4.22 -5.01
CA THR A 35 6.24 -4.58 -6.03
C THR A 35 5.71 -3.33 -6.75
N PRO A 36 5.11 -3.47 -7.95
CA PRO A 36 4.40 -2.37 -8.61
C PRO A 36 3.26 -1.77 -7.78
N LEU A 37 2.79 -2.47 -6.74
CA LEU A 37 1.76 -1.96 -5.82
C LEU A 37 2.32 -1.03 -4.74
N GLU A 38 3.63 -0.99 -4.53
CA GLU A 38 4.27 -0.19 -3.48
C GLU A 38 3.92 1.31 -3.57
N PRO A 39 4.11 1.99 -4.73
CA PRO A 39 3.80 3.42 -4.80
C PRO A 39 2.30 3.69 -4.66
N ILE A 40 1.43 2.75 -5.06
CA ILE A 40 -0.03 2.87 -4.91
C ILE A 40 -0.45 2.71 -3.44
N TYR A 41 0.17 1.78 -2.73
CA TYR A 41 -0.01 1.67 -1.28
C TYR A 41 0.37 2.98 -0.57
N LYS A 42 1.51 3.57 -0.94
CA LYS A 42 1.99 4.83 -0.34
C LYS A 42 1.09 6.02 -0.71
N ILE A 43 0.64 6.15 -1.96
CA ILE A 43 -0.19 7.29 -2.35
C ILE A 43 -1.55 7.27 -1.63
N VAL A 44 -2.19 6.08 -1.51
CA VAL A 44 -3.43 5.91 -0.75
C VAL A 44 -3.24 6.30 0.71
N LYS A 45 -2.15 5.81 1.31
CA LYS A 45 -1.78 6.13 2.70
C LYS A 45 -1.62 7.64 2.92
N ILE A 46 -0.89 8.32 2.04
CA ILE A 46 -0.62 9.76 2.16
C ILE A 46 -1.88 10.59 1.89
N GLN A 47 -2.58 10.33 0.79
CA GLN A 47 -3.70 11.17 0.34
C GLN A 47 -5.00 10.88 1.09
N ASN A 48 -5.34 9.62 1.35
CA ASN A 48 -6.65 9.25 1.89
C ASN A 48 -6.66 9.02 3.40
N PHE A 49 -5.52 8.62 3.97
CA PHE A 49 -5.38 8.36 5.42
C PHE A 49 -4.52 9.41 6.13
N LYS A 50 -4.03 10.40 5.38
CA LYS A 50 -3.19 11.49 5.88
C LYS A 50 -1.94 11.00 6.61
N GLU A 51 -1.39 9.86 6.21
CA GLU A 51 -0.19 9.29 6.81
C GLU A 51 1.05 9.54 5.94
N GLY A 52 1.54 10.79 5.95
CA GLY A 52 2.77 11.24 5.30
C GLY A 52 2.74 12.72 4.88
N THR A 53 3.73 13.12 4.10
CA THR A 53 4.02 14.50 3.70
C THR A 53 3.89 14.71 2.19
N TYR A 54 3.84 15.98 1.77
CA TYR A 54 3.85 16.35 0.35
C TYR A 54 5.16 15.97 -0.36
N GLU A 55 6.30 16.02 0.32
CA GLU A 55 7.57 15.59 -0.29
C GLU A 55 7.61 14.06 -0.47
N GLU A 56 7.14 13.29 0.51
CA GLU A 56 6.99 11.84 0.35
C GLU A 56 6.00 11.48 -0.78
N TYR A 57 4.96 12.30 -0.99
CA TYR A 57 4.04 12.16 -2.13
C TYR A 57 4.75 12.39 -3.46
N LYS A 58 5.53 13.46 -3.59
CA LYS A 58 6.29 13.78 -4.81
C LYS A 58 7.24 12.66 -5.21
N GLU A 59 7.91 12.06 -4.23
CA GLU A 59 8.85 10.95 -4.46
C GLU A 59 8.22 9.65 -4.96
N LEU A 60 6.89 9.57 -5.01
CA LEU A 60 6.17 8.44 -5.60
C LEU A 60 6.09 8.53 -7.13
N PHE A 61 6.43 9.67 -7.72
CA PHE A 61 6.24 9.93 -9.15
C PHE A 61 7.58 9.89 -9.91
N ALA A 62 7.53 9.43 -11.16
CA ALA A 62 8.68 9.42 -12.06
C ALA A 62 9.19 10.84 -12.34
N ASN A 63 8.28 11.82 -12.40
CA ASN A 63 8.64 13.23 -12.45
C ASN A 63 8.06 14.01 -11.27
N PRO A 64 8.83 14.19 -10.18
CA PRO A 64 8.41 14.94 -8.99
C PRO A 64 8.09 16.42 -9.24
N ASN A 65 8.55 16.99 -10.36
CA ASN A 65 8.30 18.39 -10.73
C ASN A 65 7.01 18.56 -11.56
N LYS A 66 6.40 17.45 -11.99
CA LYS A 66 5.14 17.44 -12.75
C LYS A 66 3.95 16.90 -11.92
N VAL A 67 3.98 17.12 -10.61
CA VAL A 67 2.83 16.84 -9.75
C VAL A 67 2.07 18.13 -9.44
N ILE A 68 0.86 17.99 -8.90
CA ILE A 68 0.03 19.10 -8.42
C ILE A 68 0.76 19.89 -7.31
N THR A 69 0.43 21.17 -7.13
CA THR A 69 1.08 22.00 -6.09
C THR A 69 0.75 21.50 -4.68
N LYS A 70 1.51 21.97 -3.68
CA LYS A 70 1.26 21.64 -2.27
C LYS A 70 -0.14 22.06 -1.83
N GLU A 71 -0.59 23.23 -2.26
CA GLU A 71 -1.92 23.75 -1.95
C GLU A 71 -3.02 22.86 -2.55
N GLN A 72 -2.84 22.43 -3.81
CA GLN A 72 -3.77 21.52 -4.48
C GLN A 72 -3.77 20.13 -3.81
N PHE A 73 -2.61 19.63 -3.42
CA PHE A 73 -2.46 18.38 -2.68
C PHE A 73 -3.17 18.43 -1.31
N GLU A 74 -2.95 19.48 -0.53
CA GLU A 74 -3.60 19.63 0.78
C GLU A 74 -5.11 19.86 0.65
N ALA A 75 -5.56 20.62 -0.35
CA ALA A 75 -6.98 20.79 -0.64
C ALA A 75 -7.64 19.43 -0.96
N TYR A 76 -7.03 18.64 -1.85
CA TYR A 76 -7.47 17.29 -2.20
C TYR A 76 -7.51 16.36 -0.98
N ARG A 77 -6.43 16.33 -0.19
CA ARG A 77 -6.29 15.50 1.01
C ARG A 77 -7.31 15.85 2.10
N ASN A 78 -7.74 17.11 2.17
CA ASN A 78 -8.69 17.58 3.17
C ASN A 78 -10.15 17.47 2.75
N SER A 79 -10.45 17.52 1.45
CA SER A 79 -11.82 17.36 0.94
C SER A 79 -12.23 15.90 0.75
N ASN A 80 -11.29 15.00 0.49
CA ASN A 80 -11.63 13.61 0.16
C ASN A 80 -11.84 12.73 1.38
N LYS A 81 -12.98 12.03 1.40
CA LYS A 81 -13.14 10.84 2.23
C LYS A 81 -12.73 9.64 1.41
N SER A 82 -11.90 8.76 1.99
CA SER A 82 -11.44 7.53 1.33
C SER A 82 -12.59 6.70 0.73
N LYS A 83 -13.76 6.66 1.38
CA LYS A 83 -14.97 5.97 0.92
C LYS A 83 -15.58 6.54 -0.36
N ASP A 84 -15.37 7.82 -0.65
CA ASP A 84 -15.90 8.47 -1.85
C ASP A 84 -15.05 8.10 -3.07
N MET A 85 -13.75 7.87 -2.86
CA MET A 85 -12.79 7.49 -3.90
C MET A 85 -12.75 5.97 -4.13
N PHE A 86 -12.87 5.19 -3.07
CA PHE A 86 -12.77 3.73 -3.09
C PHE A 86 -14.10 3.08 -2.71
N LYS A 87 -14.88 2.68 -3.73
CA LYS A 87 -16.23 2.11 -3.59
C LYS A 87 -16.29 0.79 -2.80
N TYR A 88 -15.19 0.03 -2.80
CA TYR A 88 -15.06 -1.31 -2.22
C TYR A 88 -14.02 -1.29 -1.08
N ASP A 89 -14.47 -1.57 0.14
CA ASP A 89 -13.64 -1.60 1.35
C ASP A 89 -12.76 -0.33 1.53
N GLY A 90 -13.30 0.83 1.14
CA GLY A 90 -12.61 2.13 1.14
C GLY A 90 -12.36 2.74 2.52
N ASP A 91 -12.70 2.05 3.60
CA ASP A 91 -12.54 2.51 4.97
C ASP A 91 -11.17 2.19 5.58
N SER A 92 -10.38 1.33 4.92
CA SER A 92 -9.06 0.92 5.39
C SER A 92 -8.10 0.72 4.23
N ILE A 93 -6.82 1.07 4.44
CA ILE A 93 -5.76 0.85 3.44
C ILE A 93 -5.73 -0.62 3.02
N LYS A 94 -5.84 -1.54 3.99
CA LYS A 94 -5.85 -2.97 3.71
C LYS A 94 -7.04 -3.39 2.87
N GLY A 95 -8.22 -2.83 3.11
CA GLY A 95 -9.42 -3.07 2.31
C GLY A 95 -9.21 -2.65 0.87
N ILE A 96 -8.80 -1.39 0.67
CA ILE A 96 -8.49 -0.83 -0.66
C ILE A 96 -7.47 -1.68 -1.42
N MET A 97 -6.38 -2.06 -0.76
CA MET A 97 -5.31 -2.80 -1.42
C MET A 97 -5.70 -4.23 -1.83
N LYS A 98 -6.72 -4.85 -1.21
CA LYS A 98 -7.23 -6.17 -1.67
C LYS A 98 -7.89 -6.10 -3.04
N HIS A 99 -8.36 -4.92 -3.40
CA HIS A 99 -9.01 -4.61 -4.66
C HIS A 99 -8.01 -4.11 -5.71
N MET A 100 -6.71 -4.03 -5.37
CA MET A 100 -5.67 -3.61 -6.29
C MET A 100 -5.06 -4.81 -7.03
N LYS A 101 -5.00 -4.72 -8.35
CA LYS A 101 -4.35 -5.72 -9.21
C LYS A 101 -3.30 -5.04 -10.08
N SER A 102 -2.08 -5.57 -10.09
CA SER A 102 -1.04 -5.15 -11.03
C SER A 102 -0.96 -6.12 -12.22
N GLU A 103 -0.72 -5.59 -13.41
CA GLU A 103 -0.55 -6.35 -14.64
C GLU A 103 0.62 -5.77 -15.43
N GLU A 104 1.57 -6.65 -15.79
CA GLU A 104 2.72 -6.27 -16.60
C GLU A 104 2.29 -5.93 -18.02
N LYS A 105 2.77 -4.81 -18.54
CA LYS A 105 2.54 -4.35 -19.93
C LYS A 105 3.82 -4.30 -20.75
N GLY A 106 4.96 -4.46 -20.11
CA GLY A 106 6.29 -4.50 -20.72
C GLY A 106 7.33 -4.58 -19.61
N LYS A 107 8.59 -4.73 -20.01
CA LYS A 107 9.70 -4.79 -19.06
C LYS A 107 9.63 -3.58 -18.11
N ASP A 108 9.52 -3.88 -16.82
CA ASP A 108 9.48 -2.88 -15.75
C ASP A 108 8.33 -1.86 -15.87
N LEU A 109 7.24 -2.19 -16.59
CA LEU A 109 6.09 -1.32 -16.80
C LEU A 109 4.78 -2.06 -16.48
N TYR A 110 4.00 -1.53 -15.55
CA TYR A 110 2.79 -2.16 -15.04
C TYR A 110 1.60 -1.21 -15.08
N LYS A 111 0.42 -1.77 -15.30
CA LYS A 111 -0.86 -1.14 -14.95
C LYS A 111 -1.29 -1.62 -13.59
N VAL A 112 -1.74 -0.70 -12.74
CA VAL A 112 -2.37 -1.03 -11.45
C VAL A 112 -3.83 -0.58 -11.50
N TYR A 113 -4.73 -1.53 -11.35
CA TYR A 113 -6.18 -1.32 -11.38
C TYR A 113 -6.77 -1.42 -9.98
N TYR A 114 -7.85 -0.69 -9.76
CA TYR A 114 -8.74 -0.89 -8.62
C TYR A 114 -10.05 -1.53 -9.10
N LEU A 115 -10.31 -2.76 -8.67
CA LEU A 115 -11.37 -3.64 -9.17
C LEU A 115 -12.29 -4.08 -8.03
N LYS A 116 -13.55 -4.40 -8.31
CA LYS A 116 -14.43 -5.01 -7.30
C LYS A 116 -14.00 -6.44 -7.02
N ASN A 117 -13.56 -7.16 -8.06
CA ASN A 117 -13.01 -8.50 -7.97
C ASN A 117 -11.72 -8.59 -8.78
N VAL A 118 -10.59 -8.73 -8.09
CA VAL A 118 -9.27 -8.87 -8.73
C VAL A 118 -9.15 -10.13 -9.61
N ASN A 119 -10.02 -11.12 -9.46
CA ASN A 119 -10.00 -12.32 -10.29
C ASN A 119 -10.83 -12.19 -11.57
N ASP A 120 -11.64 -11.13 -11.71
CA ASP A 120 -12.43 -10.89 -12.91
C ASP A 120 -11.71 -9.95 -13.87
N ASP A 121 -11.19 -10.51 -14.96
CA ASP A 121 -10.47 -9.72 -15.97
C ASP A 121 -11.41 -8.86 -16.82
N ASN A 122 -12.72 -9.11 -16.82
CA ASN A 122 -13.67 -8.25 -17.54
C ASN A 122 -13.77 -6.86 -16.91
N GLU A 123 -13.65 -6.77 -15.58
CA GLU A 123 -13.70 -5.49 -14.86
C GLU A 123 -12.56 -4.55 -15.25
N LYS A 124 -11.46 -5.06 -15.83
CA LYS A 124 -10.31 -4.23 -16.24
C LYS A 124 -10.60 -3.31 -17.42
N LYS A 125 -11.54 -3.67 -18.31
CA LYS A 125 -11.75 -2.95 -19.57
C LYS A 125 -12.18 -1.50 -19.34
N ASP A 126 -12.99 -1.29 -18.31
CA ASP A 126 -13.56 0.01 -17.96
C ASP A 126 -12.98 0.59 -16.66
N ALA A 127 -12.00 -0.09 -16.05
CA ALA A 127 -11.38 0.35 -14.82
C ALA A 127 -10.34 1.46 -15.07
N ASN A 128 -10.40 2.50 -14.22
CA ASN A 128 -9.29 3.44 -14.09
C ASN A 128 -8.04 2.70 -13.60
N TYR A 129 -6.88 3.14 -14.09
CA TYR A 129 -5.60 2.53 -13.73
C TYR A 129 -4.50 3.57 -13.54
N TRP A 130 -3.54 3.22 -12.70
CA TRP A 130 -2.24 3.89 -12.63
C TRP A 130 -1.24 3.16 -13.51
N MET A 131 -0.36 3.92 -14.15
CA MET A 131 0.84 3.37 -14.76
C MET A 131 1.97 3.42 -13.74
N VAL A 132 2.67 2.31 -13.54
CA VAL A 132 3.80 2.20 -12.62
C VAL A 132 5.01 1.67 -13.38
N VAL A 133 6.17 2.29 -13.20
CA VAL A 133 7.42 1.95 -13.88
C VAL A 133 8.54 1.75 -12.85
N LYS A 134 9.51 0.88 -13.16
CA LYS A 134 10.72 0.74 -12.36
C LYS A 134 11.82 1.67 -12.88
N GLU A 135 12.25 2.62 -12.06
CA GLU A 135 13.36 3.53 -12.36
C GLU A 135 14.36 3.49 -11.21
N ASN A 136 15.65 3.38 -11.51
CA ASN A 136 16.72 3.30 -10.50
C ASN A 136 16.45 2.25 -9.41
N ASN A 137 15.93 1.08 -9.81
CA ASN A 137 15.53 -0.02 -8.94
C ASN A 137 14.37 0.28 -7.96
N LYS A 138 13.62 1.38 -8.15
CA LYS A 138 12.45 1.77 -7.37
C LYS A 138 11.20 1.82 -8.26
N TRP A 139 10.06 1.35 -7.74
CA TRP A 139 8.77 1.49 -8.41
C TRP A 139 8.19 2.90 -8.19
N VAL A 140 7.81 3.57 -9.27
CA VAL A 140 7.25 4.93 -9.27
C VAL A 140 6.03 5.03 -10.20
N ILE A 141 5.11 5.95 -9.89
CA ILE A 141 3.94 6.28 -10.70
C ILE A 141 4.40 7.12 -11.89
N LYS A 142 4.01 6.70 -13.09
CA LYS A 142 4.27 7.45 -14.32
C LYS A 142 3.25 8.59 -14.44
N ASN A 143 3.75 9.83 -14.54
CA ASN A 143 2.98 11.07 -14.70
C ASN A 143 3.53 11.96 -15.82
#